data_AF-A0A972BMK1-F1
#
_entry.id   AF-A0A972BMK1-F1
#
_cell.length_a   1.000
_cell.length_b   1.000
_cell.length_c   1.000
_cell.angle_alpha   90.00
_cell.angle_beta   90.00
_cell.angle_gamma   90.00
#
_symmetry.space_group_name_H-M   'P 1'
#
loop_
_entity.id
_entity.type
_entity.pdbx_description
1 polymer ?
#
loop_
_entity_poly.entity_id
_entity_poly.type
_entity_poly.pdbx_seq_one_letter_code
_entity_poly.pdbx_strand_id
1 'polypeptide(L)' 'RLVKMTNFEHEESIRRFSRQLKNMGIEGDLREKGAKDGDTVILDNIIFEFTD' A
#
# COMPACT_ATOMS: atom_id res chain seq x y z
N ARG A 1 27.61 -10.20 8.80
CA ARG A 1 26.60 -11.20 9.21
C ARG A 1 25.23 -10.56 8.98
N LEU A 2 24.35 -11.24 8.23
CA LEU A 2 22.95 -10.89 7.95
C LEU A 2 22.72 -9.64 7.09
N VAL A 3 23.19 -9.69 5.84
CA VAL A 3 22.43 -9.07 4.76
C VAL A 3 21.11 -9.82 4.76
N LYS A 4 20.11 -9.19 5.37
CA LYS A 4 18.75 -9.68 5.44
C LYS A 4 18.41 -10.24 4.07
N MET A 5 17.82 -11.43 4.08
CA MET A 5 16.97 -11.90 2.99
C MET A 5 15.86 -10.86 2.79
N THR A 6 16.20 -9.71 2.22
CA THR A 6 15.24 -8.78 1.67
C THR A 6 14.68 -9.57 0.51
N ASN A 7 13.46 -10.04 0.70
CA ASN A 7 12.73 -10.73 -0.36
C ASN A 7 12.44 -9.66 -1.43
N PHE A 8 13.43 -9.38 -2.28
CA PHE A 8 13.36 -8.34 -3.30
C PHE A 8 12.16 -8.56 -4.23
N GLU A 9 11.72 -9.82 -4.39
CA GLU A 9 10.50 -10.20 -5.09
C GLU A 9 9.24 -9.60 -4.46
N HIS A 10 9.16 -9.55 -3.12
CA HIS A 10 8.05 -8.90 -2.43
C HIS A 10 8.14 -7.38 -2.51
N GLU A 11 9.34 -6.81 -2.41
CA GLU A 11 9.50 -5.36 -2.47
C GLU A 11 9.16 -4.80 -3.85
N GLU A 12 9.56 -5.47 -4.93
CA GLU A 12 9.19 -5.08 -6.30
C GLU A 12 7.68 -5.25 -6.54
N SER A 13 7.10 -6.36 -6.06
CA SER A 13 5.66 -6.62 -6.17
C SER A 13 4.82 -5.57 -5.43
N ILE A 14 5.21 -5.20 -4.21
CA ILE A 14 4.56 -4.14 -3.42
C ILE A 14 4.69 -2.79 -4.12
N ARG A 15 5.88 -2.44 -4.66
CA ARG A 15 6.07 -1.18 -5.40
C ARG A 15 5.20 -1.12 -6.67
N ARG A 16 5.08 -2.21 -7.41
CA ARG A 16 4.20 -2.31 -8.59
C ARG A 16 2.72 -2.22 -8.18
N PHE A 17 2.35 -2.81 -7.06
CA PHE A 17 1.00 -2.73 -6.50
C PHE A 17 0.67 -1.30 -6.09
N SER A 18 1.50 -0.62 -5.28
CA SER A 18 1.28 0.80 -4.91
C SER A 18 1.16 1.73 -6.12
N ARG A 19 1.94 1.49 -7.21
CA ARG A 19 1.79 2.26 -8.45
C ARG A 19 0.46 2.01 -9.15
N GLN A 20 -0.01 0.76 -9.17
CA GLN A 20 -1.33 0.43 -9.71
C GLN A 20 -2.44 1.04 -8.86
N LEU A 21 -2.36 0.98 -7.53
CA LEU A 21 -3.33 1.59 -6.63
C LEU A 21 -3.48 3.10 -6.88
N LYS A 22 -2.34 3.81 -7.04
CA LYS A 22 -2.32 5.24 -7.40
C LYS A 22 -2.96 5.50 -8.76
N ASN A 23 -2.63 4.70 -9.77
CA ASN A 23 -3.23 4.83 -11.09
C ASN A 23 -4.73 4.48 -11.12
N MET A 24 -5.19 3.60 -10.24
CA MET A 24 -6.60 3.23 -10.09
C MET A 24 -7.42 4.27 -9.31
N GLY A 25 -6.79 5.27 -8.71
CA GLY A 25 -7.51 6.31 -7.96
C GLY A 25 -8.10 5.82 -6.65
N ILE A 26 -7.49 4.80 -6.02
CA ILE A 26 -7.97 4.24 -4.74
C ILE A 26 -8.00 5.28 -3.62
N GLU A 27 -7.17 6.32 -3.70
CA GLU A 27 -7.24 7.48 -2.80
C GLU A 27 -8.62 8.17 -2.86
N GLY A 28 -9.22 8.26 -4.05
CA GLY A 28 -10.57 8.77 -4.26
C GLY A 28 -11.63 7.86 -3.62
N ASP A 29 -11.58 6.55 -3.89
CA ASP A 29 -12.50 5.57 -3.30
C ASP A 29 -12.40 5.52 -1.77
N LEU A 30 -11.17 5.62 -1.23
CA LEU A 30 -10.92 5.66 0.21
C LEU A 30 -11.48 6.94 0.81
N ARG A 31 -11.29 8.09 0.15
CA ARG A 31 -11.84 9.38 0.59
C ARG A 31 -13.37 9.40 0.51
N GLU A 32 -13.98 8.84 -0.54
CA GLU A 32 -15.44 8.68 -0.65
C GLU A 32 -16.01 7.76 0.43
N LYS A 33 -15.25 6.73 0.84
CA LYS A 33 -15.59 5.89 1.99
C LYS A 33 -15.34 6.58 3.34
N GLY A 34 -14.75 7.76 3.35
CA GLY A 34 -14.49 8.55 4.55
C GLY A 34 -13.22 8.14 5.31
N ALA A 35 -12.28 7.46 4.64
CA ALA A 35 -10.95 7.21 5.19
C ALA A 35 -10.24 8.54 5.49
N LYS A 36 -9.59 8.60 6.64
CA LYS A 36 -8.86 9.77 7.13
C LYS A 36 -7.38 9.44 7.28
N ASP A 37 -6.56 10.48 7.32
CA ASP A 37 -5.15 10.36 7.67
C ASP A 37 -4.96 9.60 8.98
N GLY A 38 -4.16 8.55 8.94
CA GLY A 38 -3.93 7.65 10.07
C GLY A 38 -4.84 6.41 10.09
N ASP A 39 -5.77 6.28 9.15
CA ASP A 39 -6.57 5.06 9.05
C ASP A 39 -5.75 3.90 8.50
N THR A 40 -5.93 2.72 9.09
CA THR A 40 -5.28 1.50 8.61
C THR A 40 -6.12 0.90 7.48
N VAL A 41 -5.55 0.86 6.28
CA VAL A 41 -6.16 0.24 5.10
C VAL A 41 -5.56 -1.14 4.91
N ILE A 42 -6.44 -2.13 4.79
CA ILE A 42 -6.09 -3.53 4.54
C ILE A 42 -6.50 -3.85 3.11
N LEU A 43 -5.51 -4.11 2.26
CA LEU A 43 -5.70 -4.58 0.90
C LEU A 43 -5.09 -5.97 0.76
N ASP A 44 -5.95 -6.97 0.75
CA ASP A 44 -5.56 -8.38 0.64
C ASP A 44 -4.57 -8.76 1.75
N ASN A 45 -3.29 -8.92 1.44
CA ASN A 45 -2.22 -9.24 2.38
C ASN A 45 -1.36 -8.03 2.80
N ILE A 46 -1.70 -6.81 2.36
CA ILE A 46 -0.93 -5.60 2.63
C ILE A 46 -1.74 -4.70 3.56
N ILE A 47 -1.12 -4.35 4.68
CA ILE A 47 -1.65 -3.40 5.65
C ILE A 47 -0.80 -2.14 5.55
N PHE A 48 -1.43 -1.01 5.29
CA PHE A 48 -0.75 0.28 5.24
C PHE A 48 -1.60 1.35 5.92
N GLU A 49 -0.93 2.40 6.36
CA GLU A 49 -1.59 3.59 6.88
C GLU A 49 -1.93 4.50 5.70
N PHE A 50 -3.18 4.95 5.64
CA PHE A 50 -3.61 5.96 4.69
C PHE A 50 -3.05 7.32 5.14
N THR A 51 -2.33 7.95 4.22
CA THR A 51 -1.80 9.30 4.35
C THR A 51 -2.06 10.01 3.03
N ASP A 52 -2.83 11.10 3.08
CA ASP A 52 -3.13 12.00 1.94
C ASP A 52 -1.91 12.86 1.58
#